data_AF-A0A4D6HBB6-F1
#
_entry.id   AF-A0A4D6HBB6-F1
#
_cell.length_a   1.000
_cell.length_b   1.000
_cell.length_c   1.000
_cell.angle_alpha   90.00
_cell.angle_beta   90.00
_cell.angle_gamma   90.00
#
_symmetry.space_group_name_H-M   'P 1'
#
loop_
_entity.id
_entity.type
_entity.pdbx_description
1 polymer ?
#
loop_
_entity_poly.entity_id
_entity_poly.type
_entity_poly.pdbx_seq_one_letter_code
_entity_poly.pdbx_strand_id
1 'polypeptide(L)'
;MADSLWYPSVEDVLTIHDDIVSEYPDTHPGVANRGDIEFALDYIEEGSFDAAPETIHEKAFHLLRLLVANHPFVDANKRTALNTAAVFYFLNGYRFEYDDEIREILKRLGIDEATVDEKRTIEYLRSHTKELDLIGEIEDWREDLIQYGLEQLNDDLSDPND
;
A
#
# COMPACT_ATOMS: atom_id res chain seq x y z
N MET A 1 -6.28 8.72 22.66
CA MET A 1 -5.41 7.58 23.02
C MET A 1 -4.28 7.63 22.01
N ALA A 2 -3.04 7.24 22.33
CA ALA A 2 -2.04 7.15 21.28
C ALA A 2 -2.51 6.01 20.36
N ASP A 3 -3.06 6.35 19.19
CA ASP A 3 -3.62 5.37 18.28
C ASP A 3 -2.47 4.49 17.80
N SER A 4 -2.47 3.25 18.29
CA SER A 4 -1.52 2.24 17.84
C SER A 4 -1.84 1.95 16.38
N LEU A 5 -0.91 2.25 15.49
CA LEU A 5 -1.03 1.84 14.10
C LEU A 5 -1.07 0.31 14.03
N TRP A 6 -1.86 -0.21 13.09
CA TRP A 6 -1.75 -1.59 12.65
C TRP A 6 -0.57 -1.71 11.69
N TYR A 7 0.23 -2.78 11.83
CA TYR A 7 1.34 -3.10 10.95
C TYR A 7 1.12 -4.46 10.28
N PRO A 8 1.43 -4.59 8.98
CA PRO A 8 1.35 -5.89 8.29
C PRO A 8 2.41 -6.85 8.83
N SER A 9 2.04 -8.11 8.95
CA SER A 9 2.99 -9.21 9.12
C SER A 9 3.64 -9.60 7.79
N VAL A 10 4.71 -10.38 7.83
CA VAL A 10 5.32 -10.92 6.60
C VAL A 10 4.30 -11.74 5.82
N GLU A 11 3.50 -12.53 6.52
CA GLU A 11 2.45 -13.39 5.96
C GLU A 11 1.34 -12.59 5.28
N ASP A 12 1.02 -11.39 5.77
CA ASP A 12 0.10 -10.47 5.09
C ASP A 12 0.69 -9.99 3.75
N VAL A 13 1.97 -9.59 3.73
CA VAL A 13 2.67 -9.16 2.50
C VAL A 13 2.78 -10.31 1.49
N LEU A 14 3.05 -11.54 1.96
CA LEU A 14 3.09 -12.73 1.11
C LEU A 14 1.71 -13.04 0.52
N THR A 15 0.64 -12.91 1.32
CA THR A 15 -0.73 -13.13 0.85
C THR A 15 -1.13 -12.11 -0.22
N ILE A 16 -0.80 -10.83 0.00
CA ILE A 16 -1.01 -9.77 -1.01
C ILE A 16 -0.24 -10.07 -2.30
N HIS A 17 0.99 -10.57 -2.20
CA HIS A 17 1.77 -10.98 -3.38
C HIS A 17 1.11 -12.14 -4.13
N ASP A 18 0.68 -13.17 -3.40
CA ASP A 18 0.03 -14.34 -3.99
C ASP A 18 -1.27 -13.96 -4.71
N ASP A 19 -2.06 -13.04 -4.15
CA ASP A 19 -3.27 -12.51 -4.78
C ASP A 19 -2.94 -11.80 -6.11
N ILE A 20 -1.92 -10.94 -6.12
CA ILE A 20 -1.44 -10.26 -7.35
C ILE A 20 -0.97 -11.27 -8.39
N VAL A 21 -0.18 -12.27 -8.00
CA VAL A 21 0.28 -13.31 -8.94
C VAL A 21 -0.90 -14.08 -9.53
N SER A 22 -1.93 -14.35 -8.73
CA SER A 22 -3.12 -15.07 -9.18
C SER A 22 -3.97 -14.28 -10.17
N GLU A 23 -3.99 -12.94 -10.05
CA GLU A 23 -4.76 -12.03 -10.88
C GLU A 23 -4.10 -11.79 -12.25
N TYR A 24 -2.77 -11.78 -12.32
CA TYR A 24 -2.03 -11.46 -13.54
C TYR A 24 -1.24 -12.68 -14.07
N PRO A 25 -1.75 -13.40 -15.10
CA PRO A 25 -1.18 -14.66 -15.58
C PRO A 25 0.28 -14.59 -16.05
N ASP A 26 0.74 -13.42 -16.49
CA ASP A 26 2.10 -13.19 -16.96
C ASP A 26 3.11 -12.88 -15.82
N THR A 27 2.64 -12.84 -14.57
CA THR A 27 3.46 -12.52 -13.40
C THR A 27 4.05 -13.80 -12.81
N HIS A 28 5.37 -13.83 -12.60
CA HIS A 28 6.02 -15.01 -12.05
C HIS A 28 5.93 -15.08 -10.52
N PRO A 29 5.45 -16.19 -9.93
CA PRO A 29 5.46 -16.39 -8.49
C PRO A 29 6.88 -16.50 -7.94
N GLY A 30 7.04 -16.19 -6.66
CA GLY A 30 8.22 -16.56 -5.89
C GLY A 30 8.79 -15.45 -5.03
N VAL A 31 9.34 -15.85 -3.88
CA VAL A 31 10.07 -14.99 -2.94
C VAL A 31 11.56 -15.14 -3.24
N ALA A 32 12.21 -14.04 -3.61
CA ALA A 32 13.66 -13.97 -3.81
C ALA A 32 14.37 -13.86 -2.47
N ASN A 33 13.88 -13.01 -1.57
CA ASN A 33 14.45 -12.81 -0.24
C ASN A 33 13.37 -12.41 0.77
N ARG A 34 13.00 -13.33 1.66
CA ARG A 34 12.04 -13.07 2.73
C ARG A 34 12.56 -12.09 3.78
N GLY A 35 13.88 -12.04 3.99
CA GLY A 35 14.50 -11.14 4.97
C GLY A 35 14.37 -9.67 4.60
N ASP A 36 14.22 -9.35 3.31
CA ASP A 36 13.98 -7.98 2.88
C ASP A 36 12.55 -7.51 3.20
N ILE A 37 11.60 -8.44 3.32
CA ILE A 37 10.23 -8.15 3.80
C ILE A 37 10.29 -7.88 5.31
N GLU A 38 10.92 -8.77 6.08
CA GLU A 38 11.11 -8.60 7.53
C GLU A 38 11.76 -7.25 7.83
N PHE A 39 12.87 -6.94 7.14
CA PHE A 39 13.57 -5.67 7.30
C PHE A 39 12.67 -4.45 7.01
N ALA A 40 11.85 -4.51 5.96
CA ALA A 40 10.96 -3.40 5.64
C ALA A 40 9.93 -3.16 6.74
N LEU A 41 9.36 -4.22 7.31
CA LEU A 41 8.37 -4.15 8.38
C LEU A 41 8.97 -3.67 9.69
N ASP A 42 10.10 -4.25 10.10
CA ASP A 42 10.84 -3.84 11.30
C ASP A 42 11.22 -2.35 11.21
N TYR A 43 11.69 -1.90 10.05
CA TYR A 43 12.08 -0.50 9.84
C TYR A 43 10.91 0.47 9.98
N ILE A 44 9.72 0.15 9.45
CA ILE A 44 8.57 1.06 9.58
C ILE A 44 7.98 1.06 10.98
N GLU A 45 8.12 -0.03 11.75
CA GLU A 45 7.61 -0.12 13.12
C GLU A 45 8.59 0.52 14.12
N GLU A 46 9.85 0.07 14.12
CA GLU A 46 10.86 0.42 15.12
C GLU A 46 11.79 1.55 14.65
N GLY A 47 11.91 1.77 13.35
CA GLY A 47 12.88 2.69 12.77
C GLY A 47 14.30 2.12 12.75
N SER A 48 15.28 3.02 12.63
CA SER A 48 16.70 2.73 12.73
C SER A 48 17.33 3.53 13.86
N PHE A 49 18.58 3.20 14.20
CA PHE A 49 19.32 3.90 15.27
C PHE A 49 19.37 5.43 15.10
N ASP A 50 19.36 5.93 13.86
CA ASP A 50 19.52 7.35 13.57
C ASP A 50 18.19 8.09 13.32
N ALA A 51 17.14 7.38 12.89
CA ALA A 51 15.83 7.94 12.60
C ALA A 51 14.76 6.85 12.53
N ALA A 52 13.55 7.18 13.01
CA ALA A 52 12.36 6.36 12.86
C ALA A 52 11.27 7.19 12.16
N PRO A 53 10.54 6.61 11.18
CA PRO A 53 9.40 7.29 10.59
C PRO A 53 8.30 7.46 11.65
N GLU A 54 7.81 8.69 11.82
CA GLU A 54 6.86 9.04 12.88
C GLU A 54 5.43 9.04 12.36
N THR A 55 5.21 9.59 11.17
CA THR A 55 3.87 9.70 10.57
C THR A 55 3.52 8.45 9.77
N ILE A 56 2.22 8.17 9.63
CA ILE A 56 1.72 7.10 8.76
C ILE A 56 2.23 7.26 7.31
N HIS A 57 2.39 8.49 6.83
CA HIS A 57 2.87 8.77 5.47
C HIS A 57 4.37 8.50 5.30
N GLU A 58 5.18 8.79 6.31
CA GLU A 58 6.60 8.40 6.32
C GLU A 58 6.73 6.87 6.35
N LYS A 59 5.95 6.20 7.21
CA LYS A 59 5.93 4.73 7.27
C LYS A 59 5.51 4.10 5.94
N ALA A 60 4.45 4.62 5.31
CA ALA A 60 4.01 4.18 3.99
C ALA A 60 5.06 4.43 2.90
N PHE A 61 5.75 5.58 2.93
CA PHE A 61 6.85 5.86 2.00
C PHE A 61 7.97 4.82 2.12
N HIS A 62 8.42 4.53 3.35
CA HIS A 62 9.49 3.56 3.56
C HIS A 62 9.06 2.13 3.20
N LEU A 63 7.80 1.77 3.45
CA LEU A 63 7.25 0.49 3.01
C LEU A 63 7.31 0.36 1.48
N LEU A 64 6.87 1.39 0.74
CA LEU A 64 6.98 1.43 -0.71
C LEU A 64 8.43 1.35 -1.19
N ARG A 65 9.30 2.21 -0.63
CA ARG A 65 10.71 2.28 -1.02
C ARG A 65 11.42 0.95 -0.81
N LEU A 66 11.30 0.35 0.38
CA LEU A 66 12.05 -0.86 0.73
C LEU A 66 11.54 -2.08 -0.04
N LEU A 67 10.22 -2.27 -0.15
CA LEU A 67 9.67 -3.39 -0.93
C LEU A 67 9.94 -3.27 -2.43
N VAL A 68 10.04 -2.04 -2.96
CA VAL A 68 10.42 -1.85 -4.36
C VAL A 68 11.92 -2.02 -4.58
N ALA A 69 12.75 -1.34 -3.80
CA ALA A 69 14.20 -1.26 -4.03
C ALA A 69 14.93 -2.55 -3.65
N ASN A 70 14.48 -3.27 -2.62
CA ASN A 70 15.11 -4.52 -2.21
C ASN A 70 14.68 -5.72 -3.06
N HIS A 71 13.59 -5.59 -3.82
CA HIS A 71 13.05 -6.64 -4.69
C HIS A 71 12.90 -8.01 -3.98
N PRO A 72 12.13 -8.11 -2.87
CA PRO A 72 11.97 -9.35 -2.11
C PRO A 72 11.30 -10.48 -2.91
N PHE A 73 10.65 -10.18 -4.03
CA PHE A 73 9.97 -11.14 -4.91
C PHE A 73 10.65 -11.26 -6.28
N VAL A 74 10.41 -12.40 -6.94
CA VAL A 74 10.90 -12.67 -8.31
C VAL A 74 10.29 -11.68 -9.31
N ASP A 75 9.01 -11.37 -9.14
CA ASP A 75 8.26 -10.41 -9.94
C ASP A 75 7.20 -9.71 -9.08
N ALA A 76 6.53 -8.70 -9.62
CA ALA A 76 5.44 -7.95 -9.00
C ALA A 76 5.82 -7.07 -7.79
N ASN A 77 7.11 -6.85 -7.52
CA ASN A 77 7.56 -6.03 -6.38
C ASN A 77 6.84 -4.66 -6.27
N LYS A 78 6.69 -3.94 -7.38
CA LYS A 78 6.01 -2.64 -7.41
C LYS A 78 4.51 -2.74 -7.08
N ARG A 79 3.81 -3.70 -7.67
CA ARG A 79 2.37 -3.93 -7.43
C ARG A 79 2.13 -4.38 -5.99
N THR A 80 3.01 -5.22 -5.47
CA THR A 80 2.95 -5.72 -4.09
C THR A 80 3.21 -4.61 -3.09
N ALA A 81 4.23 -3.78 -3.33
CA ALA A 81 4.50 -2.62 -2.50
C ALA A 81 3.30 -1.66 -2.47
N LEU A 82 2.72 -1.34 -3.64
CA LEU A 82 1.57 -0.45 -3.74
C LEU A 82 0.35 -0.99 -2.99
N ASN A 83 -0.01 -2.26 -3.21
CA ASN A 83 -1.13 -2.89 -2.52
C ASN A 83 -0.89 -3.01 -1.01
N THR A 84 0.33 -3.32 -0.58
CA THR A 84 0.68 -3.37 0.85
C THR A 84 0.53 -1.99 1.49
N ALA A 85 0.97 -0.91 0.82
CA ALA A 85 0.78 0.45 1.31
C ALA A 85 -0.70 0.85 1.35
N ALA A 86 -1.50 0.48 0.34
CA ALA A 86 -2.93 0.73 0.32
C ALA A 86 -3.65 0.01 1.47
N VAL A 87 -3.34 -1.27 1.71
CA VAL A 87 -3.87 -2.05 2.85
C VAL A 87 -3.43 -1.46 4.18
N PHE A 88 -2.17 -1.05 4.30
CA PHE A 88 -1.66 -0.37 5.50
C PHE A 88 -2.44 0.91 5.80
N TYR A 89 -2.72 1.76 4.81
CA TYR A 89 -3.59 2.92 5.01
C TYR A 89 -5.01 2.51 5.42
N PHE A 90 -5.60 1.56 4.69
CA PHE A 90 -6.98 1.12 4.91
C PHE A 90 -7.21 0.61 6.32
N LEU A 91 -6.35 -0.28 6.80
CA LEU A 91 -6.46 -0.86 8.16
C LEU A 91 -6.11 0.14 9.27
N ASN A 92 -5.55 1.30 8.91
CA ASN A 92 -5.34 2.43 9.81
C ASN A 92 -6.38 3.55 9.63
N GLY A 93 -7.49 3.29 8.94
CA GLY A 93 -8.60 4.25 8.82
C GLY A 93 -8.40 5.30 7.74
N TYR A 94 -7.61 5.02 6.71
CA TYR A 94 -7.35 5.94 5.61
C TYR A 94 -7.61 5.31 4.25
N ARG A 95 -8.16 6.09 3.32
CA ARG A 95 -8.27 5.74 1.90
C ARG A 95 -7.11 6.38 1.16
N PHE A 96 -6.31 5.57 0.49
CA PHE A 96 -5.23 6.03 -0.38
C PHE A 96 -5.71 6.08 -1.83
N GLU A 97 -5.93 7.28 -2.35
CA GLU A 97 -6.44 7.57 -3.69
C GLU A 97 -5.30 8.09 -4.57
N TYR A 98 -4.57 7.20 -5.23
CA TYR A 98 -3.44 7.56 -6.08
C TYR A 98 -3.81 7.71 -7.55
N ASP A 99 -2.98 8.45 -8.27
CA ASP A 99 -3.04 8.69 -9.71
C ASP A 99 -1.80 8.14 -10.43
N ASP A 100 -1.64 8.44 -11.72
CA ASP A 100 -0.51 7.98 -12.52
C ASP A 100 0.88 8.41 -11.99
N GLU A 101 0.98 9.44 -11.14
CA GLU A 101 2.27 9.87 -10.57
C GLU A 101 2.88 8.75 -9.70
N ILE A 102 2.07 7.90 -9.06
CA ILE A 102 2.58 6.78 -8.26
C ILE A 102 3.37 5.78 -9.10
N ARG A 103 2.94 5.53 -10.35
CA ARG A 103 3.62 4.58 -11.26
C ARG A 103 5.04 5.06 -11.56
N GLU A 104 5.22 6.36 -11.76
CA GLU A 104 6.53 6.97 -12.00
C GLU A 104 7.41 6.99 -10.75
N ILE A 105 6.83 7.24 -9.57
CA ILE A 105 7.54 7.15 -8.28
C ILE A 105 8.07 5.72 -8.06
N LEU A 106 7.21 4.70 -8.17
CA LEU A 106 7.58 3.29 -7.98
C LEU A 106 8.63 2.84 -9.00
N LYS A 107 8.52 3.30 -10.25
CA LYS A 107 9.51 3.01 -11.27
C LYS A 107 10.89 3.56 -10.92
N ARG A 108 10.97 4.80 -10.40
CA ARG A 108 12.24 5.40 -9.98
C ARG A 108 12.83 4.71 -8.77
N LEU A 109 12.00 4.38 -7.77
CA LEU A 109 12.42 3.60 -6.60
C LEU A 109 13.08 2.28 -7.00
N GLY A 110 12.55 1.59 -8.03
CA GLY A 110 13.11 0.32 -8.50
C GLY A 110 14.30 0.43 -9.46
N ILE A 111 14.71 1.63 -9.86
CA ILE A 111 15.89 1.84 -10.73
C ILE A 111 17.03 2.45 -9.92
N ASP A 112 16.74 3.57 -9.26
CA ASP A 112 17.69 4.31 -8.43
C ASP A 112 16.89 5.13 -7.41
N GLU A 113 16.72 4.56 -6.22
CA GLU A 113 15.99 5.19 -5.13
C GLU A 113 16.57 6.56 -4.71
N ALA A 114 17.86 6.81 -4.91
CA ALA A 114 18.48 8.10 -4.57
C ALA A 114 17.99 9.25 -5.46
N THR A 115 17.34 8.95 -6.59
CA THR A 115 16.71 9.94 -7.48
C THR A 115 15.32 10.36 -7.03
N VAL A 116 14.74 9.67 -6.04
CA VAL A 116 13.41 9.97 -5.51
C VAL A 116 13.53 10.93 -4.33
N ASP A 117 12.84 12.06 -4.44
CA ASP A 117 12.77 13.04 -3.35
C ASP A 117 11.78 12.54 -2.29
N GLU A 118 12.30 12.04 -1.18
CA GLU A 118 11.54 11.51 -0.05
C GLU A 118 10.47 12.49 0.44
N LYS A 119 10.82 13.77 0.65
CA LYS A 119 9.88 14.76 1.17
C LYS A 119 8.72 15.00 0.21
N ARG A 120 9.03 15.10 -1.09
CA ARG A 120 8.02 15.25 -2.13
C ARG A 120 7.10 14.04 -2.19
N THR A 121 7.65 12.82 -2.11
CA THR A 121 6.83 11.60 -2.14
C THR A 121 5.96 11.48 -0.90
N ILE A 122 6.46 11.80 0.29
CA ILE A 122 5.64 11.82 1.52
C ILE A 122 4.50 12.82 1.40
N GLU A 123 4.76 14.01 0.84
CA GLU A 123 3.71 15.01 0.63
C GLU A 123 2.69 14.54 -0.42
N TYR A 124 3.14 13.87 -1.49
CA TYR A 124 2.25 13.22 -2.45
C TYR A 124 1.34 12.19 -1.76
N LEU A 125 1.91 11.29 -0.94
CA LEU A 125 1.12 10.29 -0.22
C LEU A 125 0.11 10.97 0.70
N ARG A 126 0.50 12.02 1.41
CA ARG A 126 -0.39 12.79 2.28
C ARG A 126 -1.54 13.45 1.51
N SER A 127 -1.26 14.11 0.39
CA SER A 127 -2.30 14.81 -0.39
C SER A 127 -3.30 13.86 -1.05
N HIS A 128 -2.88 12.62 -1.27
CA HIS A 128 -3.67 11.55 -1.88
C HIS A 128 -4.27 10.59 -0.84
N THR A 129 -4.21 10.94 0.44
CA THR A 129 -4.78 10.13 1.51
C THR A 129 -5.85 10.92 2.24
N LYS A 130 -7.02 10.29 2.46
CA LYS A 130 -8.13 10.85 3.23
C LYS A 130 -8.50 9.93 4.37
N GLU A 131 -8.96 10.48 5.48
CA GLU A 131 -9.54 9.68 6.55
C GLU A 131 -10.80 8.98 6.05
N LEU A 132 -10.95 7.69 6.35
CA LEU A 132 -12.14 6.93 5.99
C LEU A 132 -13.29 7.36 6.90
N ASP A 133 -14.31 7.99 6.31
CA ASP A 133 -15.60 8.17 6.96
C ASP A 133 -16.42 6.88 6.84
N LEU A 134 -16.06 5.87 7.64
CA LEU A 134 -16.77 4.59 7.65
C LEU A 134 -18.27 4.74 7.92
N ILE A 135 -18.67 5.77 8.68
CA ILE A 135 -20.07 6.01 8.99
C ILE A 135 -20.78 6.56 7.76
N GLY A 136 -20.20 7.59 7.13
CA GLY A 136 -20.71 8.15 5.87
C GLY A 136 -20.82 7.09 4.77
N GLU A 137 -19.78 6.28 4.57
CA GLU A 137 -19.77 5.21 3.58
C GLU A 137 -20.86 4.16 3.85
N ILE A 138 -21.04 3.74 5.10
CA ILE A 138 -22.11 2.80 5.46
C ILE A 138 -23.50 3.43 5.25
N GLU A 139 -23.66 4.72 5.54
CA GLU A 139 -24.91 5.45 5.30
C GLU A 139 -25.23 5.51 3.80
N ASP A 140 -24.26 5.88 2.97
CA ASP A 140 -24.38 5.94 1.51
C ASP A 140 -24.72 4.55 0.93
N TRP A 141 -23.98 3.51 1.32
CA TRP A 141 -24.23 2.14 0.89
C TRP A 141 -25.62 1.66 1.33
N ARG A 142 -26.07 2.06 2.52
CA ARG A 142 -27.41 1.74 3.00
C ARG A 142 -28.47 2.45 2.18
N GLU A 143 -28.29 3.71 1.79
CA GLU A 143 -29.22 4.42 0.91
C GLU A 143 -29.28 3.77 -0.47
N ASP A 144 -28.13 3.46 -1.07
CA ASP A 144 -28.05 2.77 -2.36
C ASP A 144 -28.68 1.38 -2.31
N LEU A 145 -28.48 0.62 -1.23
CA LEU A 145 -29.14 -0.66 -0.99
C LEU A 145 -30.66 -0.53 -0.92
N ILE A 146 -31.15 0.50 -0.22
CA ILE A 146 -32.60 0.76 -0.11
C ILE A 146 -33.17 1.18 -1.47
N GLN A 147 -32.43 1.94 -2.26
CA GLN A 147 -32.89 2.52 -3.52
C GLN A 147 -32.79 1.55 -4.71
N TYR A 148 -31.71 0.78 -4.80
CA TYR A 148 -31.35 -0.02 -5.97
C TYR A 148 -31.28 -1.53 -5.71
N GLY A 149 -31.26 -1.96 -4.44
CA GLY A 149 -31.10 -3.38 -4.07
C GLY A 149 -29.67 -3.91 -4.27
N LEU A 150 -29.45 -5.18 -3.93
CA LEU A 150 -28.12 -5.80 -3.86
C LEU A 150 -27.40 -5.96 -5.22
N GLU A 151 -28.12 -5.88 -6.34
CA GLU A 151 -27.57 -6.22 -7.66
C GLU A 151 -26.61 -5.16 -8.23
N GLN A 152 -26.64 -3.92 -7.74
CA GLN A 152 -25.85 -2.80 -8.25
C GLN A 152 -24.59 -2.47 -7.42
N LEU A 153 -24.40 -3.12 -6.26
CA LEU A 153 -23.23 -2.86 -5.40
C LEU A 153 -21.92 -3.47 -5.91
N ASN A 154 -21.98 -4.37 -6.90
CA ASN A 154 -20.80 -5.10 -7.37
C ASN A 154 -20.07 -4.44 -8.56
N ASP A 155 -20.63 -3.41 -9.18
CA ASP A 155 -20.15 -2.90 -10.49
C ASP A 155 -19.04 -1.84 -10.39
N ASP A 156 -18.70 -1.34 -9.20
CA ASP A 156 -17.72 -0.24 -9.02
C ASP A 156 -16.28 -0.69 -8.70
N LEU A 157 -15.98 -1.99 -8.83
CA LEU A 157 -14.64 -2.54 -8.64
C LEU A 157 -13.80 -2.43 -9.93
N SER A 158 -13.58 -1.21 -10.43
CA SER A 158 -12.47 -1.00 -11.36
C SER A 158 -11.17 -1.08 -10.57
N ASP A 159 -10.33 -2.09 -10.81
CA ASP A 159 -9.04 -2.22 -10.14
C ASP A 159 -8.15 -0.99 -10.43
N PRO A 160 -7.81 -0.16 -9.42
CA PRO A 160 -6.93 0.99 -9.62
C PRO A 160 -5.48 0.59 -9.92
N ASN A 161 -5.13 -0.69 -9.82
CA ASN A 161 -3.77 -1.21 -10.02
C ASN A 161 -3.43 -1.68 -11.44
N ASP A 162 -4.40 -1.69 -12.37
CA ASP A 162 -4.19 -2.11 -13.77
C ASP A 162 -3.29 -1.15 -14.57
#